data_AF-A0A8H3BQF9-F1
#
_entry.id   AF-A0A8H3BQF9-F1
#
_cell.length_a   1.000
_cell.length_b   1.000
_cell.length_c   1.000
_cell.angle_alpha   90.00
_cell.angle_beta   90.00
_cell.angle_gamma   90.00
#
_symmetry.space_group_name_H-M   'P 1'
#
loop_
_entity.id
_entity.type
_entity.pdbx_description
1 polymer ?
#
loop_
_entity_poly.entity_id
_entity_poly.type
_entity_poly.pdbx_seq_one_letter_code
_entity_poly.pdbx_strand_id
1 'polypeptide(L)'
;MTEFVCSPEPECCDGSDEPSGVCPNQCKEIGEKYRAEREAERKLRKTGAKIRSSYIAYAKKEAARLQGAINSLKKEVEEKRIEETRLKSALEHTESVDAAALEHQKQSPLYKSLVSHNAALTSLRSKQADLQAKLDTLEEILANLKRSYNPNYQDMGVLEAVRGWDAYHGVEPESESTTKQAGTDPLATEAEILEAQANSYVTEGDSEHQPAKDPEPVKEDEWTTAKLDKLARADHVALLLEHSRHISGPQSDNERESILDTIQAYLPDALIPVFLNLKTWLTGSSQESTGETSEATVNARNAHNSAADALRKSERELKDSEEALAKLETGGYFGKDGEWKKLDGVCLEKDTGEYTYSVCLFGSATQKSNRDHASHSLGRFSGWNDKEGVTPGSYDYYTRQYYKGGARCWNGPERSVILDLTCGTENTIQTIAEPEKCEYLFTGTSPALCWPLDDRQENEKDEL
;
A
#
# COMPACT_ATOMS: atom_id res chain seq x y z
N MET A 1 -24.72 52.26 36.22
CA MET A 1 -23.71 53.21 35.72
C MET A 1 -23.41 52.82 34.29
N THR A 2 -24.25 53.31 33.38
CA THR A 2 -24.12 53.15 31.93
C THR A 2 -23.26 54.29 31.43
N GLU A 3 -21.98 53.98 31.23
CA GLU A 3 -21.02 54.85 30.56
C GLU A 3 -21.32 54.79 29.07
N PHE A 4 -22.25 55.62 28.60
CA PHE A 4 -22.43 55.90 27.18
C PHE A 4 -21.23 56.72 26.75
N VAL A 5 -20.20 56.02 26.26
CA VAL A 5 -19.07 56.61 25.56
C VAL A 5 -19.58 57.13 24.22
N CYS A 6 -20.03 58.38 24.18
CA CYS A 6 -19.98 59.16 22.95
C CYS A 6 -18.52 59.60 22.75
N SER A 7 -17.83 59.02 21.77
CA SER A 7 -16.55 59.52 21.26
C SER A 7 -16.26 58.88 19.89
N PRO A 8 -15.62 59.54 18.90
CA PRO A 8 -15.20 60.93 18.79
C PRO A 8 -15.65 61.53 17.43
N GLU A 9 -16.82 62.16 17.35
CA GLU A 9 -17.13 63.00 16.19
C GLU A 9 -16.54 64.40 16.42
N PRO A 10 -16.02 65.09 15.37
CA PRO A 10 -15.65 66.49 15.51
C PRO A 10 -16.87 67.24 16.05
N GLU A 11 -16.72 67.90 17.21
CA GLU A 11 -17.81 68.58 17.93
C GLU A 11 -18.66 69.37 16.95
N CYS A 12 -19.82 68.79 16.64
CA CYS A 12 -20.68 69.32 15.62
C CYS A 12 -21.49 70.46 16.24
N CYS A 13 -21.07 71.68 15.96
CA CYS A 13 -21.76 72.85 16.44
C CYS A 13 -22.87 73.26 15.44
N ASP A 14 -24.13 73.18 15.88
CA ASP A 14 -25.31 73.43 15.07
C ASP A 14 -25.74 74.91 15.07
N GLY A 15 -25.10 75.73 15.90
CA GLY A 15 -25.34 77.16 16.06
C GLY A 15 -26.64 77.52 16.81
N SER A 16 -27.32 76.55 17.42
CA SER A 16 -28.59 76.75 18.14
C SER A 16 -28.40 77.33 19.55
N ASP A 17 -27.25 77.07 20.17
CA ASP A 17 -26.94 77.45 21.56
C ASP A 17 -26.05 78.70 21.70
N GLU A 18 -25.55 79.28 20.60
CA GLU A 18 -24.57 80.37 20.61
C GLU A 18 -25.07 81.64 19.88
N PRO A 19 -24.58 82.85 20.24
CA PRO A 19 -24.96 84.09 19.57
C PRO A 19 -24.61 84.07 18.07
N SER A 20 -25.46 84.70 17.25
CA SER A 20 -25.33 84.68 15.78
C SER A 20 -23.93 85.08 15.30
N GLY A 21 -23.21 84.14 14.66
CA GLY A 21 -21.91 84.39 14.02
C GLY A 21 -20.69 83.69 14.63
N VAL A 22 -20.84 83.00 15.77
CA VAL A 22 -19.72 82.28 16.42
C VAL A 22 -19.41 80.94 15.74
N CYS A 23 -20.42 80.28 15.19
CA CYS A 23 -20.30 78.91 14.70
C CYS A 23 -21.11 78.67 13.39
N PRO A 24 -20.48 78.22 12.30
CA PRO A 24 -21.18 77.79 11.09
C PRO A 24 -21.77 76.38 11.26
N ASN A 25 -23.05 76.20 10.91
CA ASN A 25 -23.75 74.90 10.99
C ASN A 25 -23.19 73.90 9.95
N GLN A 26 -22.15 73.16 10.35
CA GLN A 26 -21.57 72.07 9.57
C GLN A 26 -22.33 70.75 9.79
N CYS A 27 -23.20 70.68 10.80
CA CYS A 27 -23.95 69.49 11.18
C CYS A 27 -24.96 69.04 10.15
N LYS A 28 -25.58 69.98 9.46
CA LYS A 28 -26.50 69.64 8.39
C LYS A 28 -25.77 68.92 7.25
N GLU A 29 -24.62 69.44 6.81
CA GLU A 29 -23.85 68.87 5.70
C GLU A 29 -23.18 67.53 6.08
N ILE A 30 -22.55 67.46 7.26
CA ILE A 30 -21.95 66.23 7.79
C ILE A 30 -23.04 65.15 7.99
N GLY A 31 -24.19 65.52 8.56
CA GLY A 31 -25.31 64.61 8.75
C GLY A 31 -25.95 64.14 7.45
N GLU A 32 -26.09 65.01 6.44
CA GLU A 32 -26.55 64.62 5.09
C GLU A 32 -25.59 63.63 4.44
N LYS A 33 -24.27 63.89 4.51
CA LYS A 33 -23.25 62.99 3.99
C LYS A 33 -23.24 61.65 4.72
N TYR A 34 -23.29 61.66 6.06
CA TYR A 34 -23.37 60.45 6.88
C TYR A 34 -24.62 59.63 6.55
N ARG A 35 -25.81 60.24 6.46
CA ARG A 35 -27.04 59.54 6.06
C ARG A 35 -26.92 58.94 4.67
N ALA A 36 -26.34 59.67 3.71
CA ALA A 36 -26.14 59.17 2.35
C ALA A 36 -25.17 57.96 2.32
N GLU A 37 -24.06 58.02 3.06
CA GLU A 37 -23.10 56.91 3.18
C GLU A 37 -23.74 55.68 3.84
N ARG A 38 -24.49 55.88 4.92
CA ARG A 38 -25.21 54.80 5.62
C ARG A 38 -26.32 54.20 4.76
N GLU A 39 -27.04 55.01 3.99
CA GLU A 39 -28.06 54.52 3.05
C GLU A 39 -27.42 53.72 1.91
N ALA A 40 -26.27 54.16 1.39
CA ALA A 40 -25.52 53.43 0.38
C ALA A 40 -25.02 52.07 0.91
N GLU A 41 -24.43 52.05 2.10
CA GLU A 41 -24.00 50.82 2.78
C GLU A 41 -25.19 49.88 3.03
N ARG A 42 -26.33 50.41 3.47
CA ARG A 42 -27.57 49.66 3.67
C ARG A 42 -28.08 49.04 2.37
N LYS A 43 -28.10 49.79 1.27
CA LYS A 43 -28.50 49.29 -0.06
C LYS A 43 -27.57 48.19 -0.55
N LEU A 44 -26.26 48.39 -0.40
CA LEU A 44 -25.25 47.38 -0.75
C LEU A 44 -25.44 46.11 0.07
N ARG A 45 -25.62 46.24 1.39
CA ARG A 45 -25.81 45.10 2.29
C ARG A 45 -27.12 44.36 2.02
N LYS A 46 -28.22 45.06 1.74
CA LYS A 46 -29.51 44.44 1.33
C LYS A 46 -29.36 43.66 0.02
N THR A 47 -28.67 44.23 -0.96
CA THR A 47 -28.41 43.57 -2.25
C THR A 47 -27.50 42.36 -2.08
N GLY A 48 -26.41 42.50 -1.34
CA GLY A 48 -25.49 41.41 -1.02
C GLY A 48 -26.15 40.29 -0.23
N ALA A 49 -27.00 40.62 0.75
CA ALA A 49 -27.74 39.63 1.54
C ALA A 49 -28.73 38.83 0.68
N LYS A 50 -29.34 39.45 -0.32
CA LYS A 50 -30.17 38.76 -1.32
C LYS A 50 -29.35 37.80 -2.19
N ILE A 51 -28.10 38.13 -2.51
CA ILE A 51 -27.21 37.21 -3.22
C ILE A 51 -26.75 36.08 -2.28
N ARG A 52 -26.40 36.39 -1.03
CA ARG A 52 -26.05 35.41 0.01
C ARG A 52 -27.15 34.36 0.20
N SER A 53 -28.42 34.76 0.23
CA SER A 53 -29.53 33.82 0.37
C SER A 53 -29.60 32.82 -0.79
N SER A 54 -29.21 33.23 -2.01
CA SER A 54 -29.08 32.32 -3.16
C SER A 54 -27.94 31.30 -2.97
N TYR A 55 -26.85 31.67 -2.30
CA TYR A 55 -25.72 30.77 -2.02
C TYR A 55 -26.11 29.75 -0.95
N ILE A 56 -26.84 30.18 0.07
CA ILE A 56 -27.41 29.29 1.10
C ILE A 56 -28.42 28.32 0.47
N ALA A 57 -29.28 28.79 -0.44
CA ALA A 57 -30.20 27.91 -1.15
C ALA A 57 -29.46 26.85 -1.99
N TYR A 58 -28.35 27.22 -2.63
CA TYR A 58 -27.46 26.28 -3.32
C TYR A 58 -26.87 25.25 -2.35
N ALA A 59 -26.35 25.69 -1.21
CA ALA A 59 -25.78 24.82 -0.18
C ALA A 59 -26.81 23.81 0.35
N LYS A 60 -28.03 24.26 0.67
CA LYS A 60 -29.12 23.37 1.10
C LYS A 60 -29.49 22.33 0.05
N LYS A 61 -29.54 22.73 -1.22
CA LYS A 61 -29.79 21.81 -2.33
C LYS A 61 -28.68 20.76 -2.45
N GLU A 62 -27.43 21.18 -2.28
CA GLU A 62 -26.27 20.29 -2.34
C GLU A 62 -26.21 19.34 -1.15
N ALA A 63 -26.54 19.81 0.06
CA ALA A 63 -26.70 18.96 1.24
C ALA A 63 -27.76 17.87 1.00
N ALA A 64 -28.92 18.23 0.46
CA ALA A 64 -29.97 17.27 0.11
C ALA A 64 -29.52 16.26 -0.95
N ARG A 65 -28.75 16.70 -1.95
CA ARG A 65 -28.15 15.83 -2.97
C ARG A 65 -27.18 14.83 -2.34
N LEU A 66 -26.27 15.29 -1.48
CA LEU A 66 -25.31 14.45 -0.77
C LEU A 66 -26.01 13.46 0.15
N GLN A 67 -27.01 13.89 0.92
CA GLN A 67 -27.80 13.01 1.78
C GLN A 67 -28.50 11.90 0.98
N GLY A 68 -29.06 12.24 -0.19
CA GLY A 68 -29.64 11.26 -1.10
C GLY A 68 -28.61 10.23 -1.59
N ALA A 69 -27.42 10.69 -2.00
CA ALA A 69 -26.33 9.83 -2.45
C ALA A 69 -25.77 8.95 -1.33
N ILE A 70 -25.62 9.48 -0.11
CA ILE A 70 -25.22 8.73 1.08
C ILE A 70 -26.24 7.62 1.36
N ASN A 71 -27.54 7.91 1.27
CA ASN A 71 -28.58 6.90 1.50
C ASN A 71 -28.55 5.78 0.45
N SER A 72 -28.27 6.08 -0.82
CA SER A 72 -28.09 5.04 -1.86
C SER A 72 -26.80 4.25 -1.65
N LEU A 73 -25.68 4.93 -1.36
CA LEU A 73 -24.38 4.29 -1.12
C LEU A 73 -24.43 3.39 0.11
N LYS A 74 -25.14 3.78 1.17
CA LYS A 74 -25.34 2.93 2.37
C LYS A 74 -26.01 1.60 2.03
N LYS A 75 -27.02 1.62 1.15
CA LYS A 75 -27.68 0.39 0.68
C LYS A 75 -26.75 -0.46 -0.16
N GLU A 76 -26.03 0.15 -1.11
CA GLU A 76 -25.08 -0.55 -1.96
C GLU A 76 -23.92 -1.18 -1.17
N VAL A 77 -23.40 -0.46 -0.16
CA VAL A 77 -22.38 -0.98 0.75
C VAL A 77 -22.91 -2.17 1.53
N GLU A 78 -24.14 -2.13 2.03
CA GLU A 78 -24.74 -3.24 2.76
C GLU A 78 -24.92 -4.47 1.86
N GLU A 79 -25.42 -4.30 0.64
CA GLU A 79 -25.55 -5.39 -0.35
C GLU A 79 -24.18 -6.01 -0.68
N LYS A 80 -23.15 -5.18 -0.90
CA LYS A 80 -21.78 -5.64 -1.15
C LYS A 80 -21.15 -6.33 0.05
N ARG A 81 -21.46 -5.90 1.28
CA ARG A 81 -20.99 -6.56 2.51
C ARG A 81 -21.58 -7.97 2.65
N ILE A 82 -22.86 -8.11 2.36
CA ILE A 82 -23.53 -9.42 2.38
C ILE A 82 -22.87 -10.35 1.34
N GLU A 83 -22.64 -9.84 0.13
CA GLU A 83 -21.99 -10.62 -0.93
C GLU A 83 -20.53 -10.99 -0.61
N GLU A 84 -19.74 -10.06 -0.06
CA GLU A 84 -18.37 -10.34 0.38
C GLU A 84 -18.35 -11.40 1.49
N THR A 85 -19.27 -11.31 2.46
CA THR A 85 -19.38 -12.30 3.54
C THR A 85 -19.74 -13.67 2.99
N ARG A 86 -20.65 -13.73 2.02
CA ARG A 86 -21.04 -14.97 1.33
C ARG A 86 -19.83 -15.58 0.62
N LEU A 87 -19.10 -14.81 -0.18
CA LEU A 87 -17.92 -15.28 -0.91
C LEU A 87 -16.77 -15.66 0.02
N LYS A 88 -16.61 -14.96 1.14
CA LYS A 88 -15.63 -15.28 2.17
C LYS A 88 -15.91 -16.64 2.80
N SER A 89 -17.16 -16.91 3.20
CA SER A 89 -17.53 -18.23 3.74
C SER A 89 -17.32 -19.36 2.72
N ALA A 90 -17.58 -19.10 1.44
CA ALA A 90 -17.31 -20.06 0.37
C ALA A 90 -15.80 -20.31 0.20
N LEU A 91 -14.98 -19.26 0.25
CA LEU A 91 -13.51 -19.36 0.21
C LEU A 91 -12.97 -20.17 1.38
N GLU A 92 -13.37 -19.84 2.61
CA GLU A 92 -12.95 -20.56 3.82
C GLU A 92 -13.32 -22.05 3.74
N HIS A 93 -14.50 -22.36 3.21
CA HIS A 93 -14.90 -23.75 2.99
C HIS A 93 -13.99 -24.43 1.95
N THR A 94 -13.76 -23.82 0.78
CA THR A 94 -12.88 -24.40 -0.25
C THR A 94 -11.45 -24.60 0.24
N GLU A 95 -10.89 -23.63 0.97
CA GLU A 95 -9.55 -23.73 1.54
C GLU A 95 -9.47 -24.84 2.60
N SER A 96 -10.54 -25.02 3.40
CA SER A 96 -10.59 -26.12 4.39
C SER A 96 -10.63 -27.50 3.75
N VAL A 97 -11.35 -27.65 2.63
CA VAL A 97 -11.44 -28.89 1.87
C VAL A 97 -10.09 -29.21 1.22
N ASP A 98 -9.46 -28.23 0.59
CA ASP A 98 -8.13 -28.39 -0.02
C ASP A 98 -7.06 -28.70 1.04
N ALA A 99 -7.12 -28.05 2.21
CA ALA A 99 -6.21 -28.32 3.31
C ALA A 99 -6.36 -29.77 3.83
N ALA A 100 -7.60 -30.24 4.02
CA ALA A 100 -7.88 -31.61 4.44
C ALA A 100 -7.39 -32.64 3.39
N ALA A 101 -7.58 -32.35 2.09
CA ALA A 101 -7.08 -33.20 1.01
C ALA A 101 -5.54 -33.28 1.02
N LEU A 102 -4.87 -32.14 1.18
CA LEU A 102 -3.41 -32.08 1.26
C LEU A 102 -2.87 -32.83 2.49
N GLU A 103 -3.52 -32.72 3.65
CA GLU A 103 -3.15 -33.48 4.85
C GLU A 103 -3.28 -34.99 4.62
N HIS A 104 -4.35 -35.44 3.98
CA HIS A 104 -4.52 -36.84 3.63
C HIS A 104 -3.40 -37.32 2.68
N GLN A 105 -3.04 -36.52 1.67
CA GLN A 105 -1.94 -36.86 0.76
C GLN A 105 -0.58 -36.96 1.48
N LYS A 106 -0.31 -36.08 2.46
CA LYS A 106 0.89 -36.15 3.30
C LYS A 106 0.95 -37.40 4.18
N GLN A 107 -0.18 -38.04 4.48
CA GLN A 107 -0.20 -39.29 5.24
C GLN A 107 0.14 -40.53 4.39
N SER A 108 0.18 -40.39 3.08
CA SER A 108 0.47 -41.48 2.14
C SER A 108 1.82 -42.15 2.44
N PRO A 109 1.92 -43.48 2.24
CA PRO A 109 3.19 -44.20 2.42
C PRO A 109 4.28 -43.68 1.48
N LEU A 110 3.90 -43.22 0.29
CA LEU A 110 4.80 -42.61 -0.68
C LEU A 110 5.46 -41.33 -0.13
N TYR A 111 4.67 -40.40 0.42
CA TYR A 111 5.22 -39.18 1.00
C TYR A 111 6.15 -39.46 2.18
N LYS A 112 5.76 -40.39 3.07
CA LYS A 112 6.60 -40.81 4.21
C LYS A 112 7.94 -41.41 3.75
N SER A 113 7.91 -42.26 2.72
CA SER A 113 9.11 -42.81 2.11
C SER A 113 9.99 -41.71 1.49
N LEU A 114 9.41 -40.80 0.72
CA LEU A 114 10.13 -39.70 0.07
C LEU A 114 10.86 -38.80 1.08
N VAL A 115 10.18 -38.42 2.17
CA VAL A 115 10.78 -37.63 3.26
C VAL A 115 11.90 -38.39 3.96
N SER A 116 11.71 -39.70 4.20
CA SER A 116 12.75 -40.55 4.80
C SER A 116 13.99 -40.64 3.91
N HIS A 117 13.83 -40.83 2.61
CA HIS A 117 14.93 -40.87 1.65
C HIS A 117 15.65 -39.52 1.54
N ASN A 118 14.93 -38.40 1.52
CA ASN A 118 15.57 -37.07 1.53
C ASN A 118 16.38 -36.82 2.81
N ALA A 119 15.84 -37.20 3.98
CA ALA A 119 16.57 -37.08 5.24
C ALA A 119 17.86 -37.91 5.22
N ALA A 120 17.79 -39.15 4.70
CA ALA A 120 18.97 -40.00 4.53
C ALA A 120 19.99 -39.38 3.58
N LEU A 121 19.55 -38.90 2.40
CA LEU A 121 20.36 -38.21 1.39
C LEU A 121 21.09 -37.00 1.98
N THR A 122 20.39 -36.17 2.75
CA THR A 122 20.97 -35.00 3.42
C THR A 122 22.00 -35.39 4.47
N SER A 123 21.75 -36.44 5.25
CA SER A 123 22.69 -36.94 6.26
C SER A 123 23.96 -37.56 5.65
N LEU A 124 23.84 -38.24 4.50
CA LEU A 124 24.99 -38.77 3.77
C LEU A 124 25.83 -37.65 3.18
N ARG A 125 25.17 -36.62 2.64
CA ARG A 125 25.83 -35.43 2.11
C ARG A 125 26.61 -34.68 3.18
N SER A 126 26.06 -34.50 4.38
CA SER A 126 26.78 -33.83 5.47
C SER A 126 28.03 -34.64 5.86
N LYS A 127 27.90 -35.97 5.98
CA LYS A 127 29.05 -36.84 6.26
C LYS A 127 30.11 -36.80 5.16
N GLN A 128 29.71 -36.78 3.91
CA GLN A 128 30.64 -36.66 2.78
C GLN A 128 31.39 -35.33 2.86
N ALA A 129 30.70 -34.22 3.13
CA ALA A 129 31.33 -32.90 3.29
C ALA A 129 32.32 -32.88 4.47
N ASP A 130 31.95 -33.49 5.60
CA ASP A 130 32.84 -33.61 6.76
C ASP A 130 34.09 -34.44 6.46
N LEU A 131 33.95 -35.55 5.72
CA LEU A 131 35.07 -36.39 5.29
C LEU A 131 35.97 -35.65 4.30
N GLN A 132 35.39 -34.92 3.35
CA GLN A 132 36.15 -34.11 2.41
C GLN A 132 36.95 -33.02 3.14
N ALA A 133 36.34 -32.30 4.07
CA ALA A 133 37.04 -31.30 4.87
C ALA A 133 38.19 -31.90 5.71
N LYS A 134 38.03 -33.13 6.21
CA LYS A 134 39.11 -33.85 6.89
C LYS A 134 40.23 -34.24 5.93
N LEU A 135 39.91 -34.65 4.71
CA LEU A 135 40.92 -34.94 3.69
C LEU A 135 41.67 -33.66 3.31
N ASP A 136 40.96 -32.57 3.04
CA ASP A 136 41.56 -31.28 2.66
C ASP A 136 42.51 -30.76 3.77
N THR A 137 42.15 -30.93 5.05
CA THR A 137 43.05 -30.55 6.17
C THR A 137 44.27 -31.46 6.29
N LEU A 138 44.12 -32.78 6.07
CA LEU A 138 45.25 -33.70 6.02
C LEU A 138 46.19 -33.37 4.85
N GLU A 139 45.63 -33.06 3.68
CA GLU A 139 46.36 -32.61 2.51
C GLU A 139 47.12 -31.30 2.78
N GLU A 140 46.51 -30.32 3.44
CA GLU A 140 47.18 -29.07 3.81
C GLU A 140 48.34 -29.31 4.79
N ILE A 141 48.15 -30.17 5.80
CA ILE A 141 49.20 -30.53 6.77
C ILE A 141 50.39 -31.18 6.05
N LEU A 142 50.13 -32.15 5.16
CA LEU A 142 51.17 -32.85 4.41
C LEU A 142 51.87 -31.93 3.38
N ALA A 143 51.11 -31.05 2.73
CA ALA A 143 51.68 -30.02 1.85
C ALA A 143 52.60 -29.05 2.62
N ASN A 144 52.22 -28.64 3.83
CA ASN A 144 53.04 -27.79 4.69
C ASN A 144 54.27 -28.53 5.21
N LEU A 145 54.16 -29.82 5.55
CA LEU A 145 55.28 -30.68 5.90
C LEU A 145 56.30 -30.73 4.75
N LYS A 146 55.84 -30.94 3.50
CA LYS A 146 56.71 -30.90 2.32
C LYS A 146 57.37 -29.53 2.12
N ARG A 147 56.62 -28.43 2.21
CA ARG A 147 57.17 -27.06 2.01
C ARG A 147 58.24 -26.69 3.03
N SER A 148 58.09 -27.16 4.27
CA SER A 148 59.02 -26.88 5.38
C SER A 148 60.15 -27.90 5.49
N TYR A 149 60.16 -28.94 4.63
CA TYR A 149 61.20 -29.95 4.61
C TYR A 149 62.56 -29.35 4.22
N ASN A 150 63.58 -29.61 5.04
CA ASN A 150 64.95 -29.23 4.77
C ASN A 150 65.76 -30.48 4.41
N PRO A 151 66.21 -30.64 3.14
CA PRO A 151 66.95 -31.81 2.67
C PRO A 151 68.24 -32.14 3.44
N ASN A 152 68.80 -31.17 4.19
CA ASN A 152 70.02 -31.38 4.98
C ASN A 152 69.80 -32.16 6.29
N TYR A 153 68.56 -32.30 6.75
CA TYR A 153 68.23 -33.11 7.94
C TYR A 153 67.81 -34.52 7.51
N GLN A 154 68.58 -35.52 7.92
CA GLN A 154 68.38 -36.94 7.58
C GLN A 154 67.38 -37.62 8.52
N ASP A 155 66.18 -37.05 8.70
CA ASP A 155 65.10 -37.75 9.38
C ASP A 155 64.39 -38.66 8.36
N MET A 156 64.59 -39.98 8.52
CA MET A 156 64.06 -40.99 7.60
C MET A 156 62.53 -41.01 7.56
N GLY A 157 61.85 -40.71 8.68
CA GLY A 157 60.38 -40.72 8.74
C GLY A 157 59.76 -39.53 8.00
N VAL A 158 60.38 -38.35 8.11
CA VAL A 158 59.95 -37.15 7.37
C VAL A 158 60.21 -37.32 5.87
N LEU A 159 61.37 -37.89 5.50
CA LEU A 159 61.71 -38.17 4.11
C LEU A 159 60.72 -39.16 3.46
N GLU A 160 60.32 -40.21 4.18
CA GLU A 160 59.31 -41.17 3.72
C GLU A 160 57.93 -40.52 3.53
N ALA A 161 57.50 -39.69 4.48
CA ALA A 161 56.22 -38.97 4.37
C ALA A 161 56.19 -37.99 3.17
N VAL A 162 57.27 -37.27 2.91
CA VAL A 162 57.38 -36.36 1.76
C VAL A 162 57.38 -37.14 0.44
N ARG A 163 58.10 -38.27 0.36
CA ARG A 163 58.07 -39.14 -0.82
C ARG A 163 56.71 -39.80 -1.04
N GLY A 164 56.02 -40.19 0.04
CA GLY A 164 54.67 -40.75 -0.02
C GLY A 164 53.65 -39.73 -0.51
N TRP A 165 53.76 -38.47 -0.09
CA TRP A 165 52.96 -37.36 -0.61
C TRP A 165 53.21 -37.11 -2.11
N ASP A 166 54.48 -37.15 -2.53
CA ASP A 166 54.85 -36.99 -3.93
C ASP A 166 54.32 -38.12 -4.80
N ALA A 167 54.40 -39.37 -4.31
CA ALA A 167 53.80 -40.53 -4.96
C ALA A 167 52.27 -40.42 -5.03
N TYR A 168 51.61 -39.94 -3.97
CA TYR A 168 50.15 -39.73 -3.93
C TYR A 168 49.69 -38.70 -4.98
N HIS A 169 50.51 -37.69 -5.28
CA HIS A 169 50.24 -36.70 -6.31
C HIS A 169 50.90 -36.98 -7.67
N GLY A 170 51.52 -38.16 -7.85
CA GLY A 170 52.10 -38.59 -9.12
C GLY A 170 53.37 -37.85 -9.54
N VAL A 171 54.13 -37.29 -8.58
CA VAL A 171 55.43 -36.66 -8.82
C VAL A 171 56.54 -37.72 -8.68
N GLU A 172 57.24 -38.03 -9.76
CA GLU A 172 58.38 -38.95 -9.73
C GLU A 172 59.59 -38.32 -9.00
N PRO A 173 60.35 -39.09 -8.19
CA PRO A 173 61.48 -38.55 -7.44
C PRO A 173 62.65 -38.14 -8.35
N GLU A 174 63.20 -36.93 -8.15
CA GLU A 174 64.42 -36.49 -8.84
C GLU A 174 65.62 -37.33 -8.38
N SER A 175 66.30 -37.95 -9.35
CA SER A 175 67.47 -38.79 -9.11
C SER A 175 68.73 -37.94 -8.90
N GLU A 176 69.19 -37.79 -7.65
CA GLU A 176 70.57 -37.37 -7.37
C GLU A 176 71.50 -38.58 -7.17
N SER A 177 72.56 -38.57 -7.96
CA SER A 177 73.60 -39.59 -8.07
C SER A 177 74.52 -39.65 -6.86
N THR A 178 74.71 -40.83 -6.27
CA THR A 178 76.05 -41.24 -5.78
C THR A 178 76.24 -42.75 -5.83
N THR A 179 77.48 -43.12 -6.12
CA THR A 179 77.99 -44.35 -6.73
C THR A 179 78.34 -45.45 -5.72
N LYS A 180 77.96 -46.71 -6.06
CA LYS A 180 78.55 -48.04 -5.74
C LYS A 180 78.76 -48.48 -4.27
N GLN A 181 78.24 -49.66 -3.94
CA GLN A 181 79.03 -50.90 -3.94
C GLN A 181 78.16 -52.16 -3.91
N ALA A 182 78.63 -53.18 -4.64
CA ALA A 182 78.05 -54.51 -4.77
C ALA A 182 78.35 -55.40 -3.56
N GLY A 183 77.47 -56.36 -3.28
CA GLY A 183 77.72 -57.44 -2.32
C GLY A 183 76.52 -58.36 -2.06
N THR A 184 76.33 -59.33 -2.97
CA THR A 184 75.85 -60.72 -2.75
C THR A 184 74.57 -61.01 -1.94
N ASP A 185 73.58 -61.56 -2.67
CA ASP A 185 72.48 -62.48 -2.25
C ASP A 185 73.03 -63.74 -1.50
N PRO A 186 72.24 -64.64 -0.85
CA PRO A 186 70.78 -64.86 -0.99
C PRO A 186 70.00 -65.24 0.30
N LEU A 187 68.65 -65.22 0.24
CA LEU A 187 67.81 -66.38 0.64
C LEU A 187 66.36 -66.21 0.15
N ALA A 188 65.99 -67.07 -0.82
CA ALA A 188 64.62 -67.44 -1.15
C ALA A 188 63.95 -68.12 0.07
N THR A 189 62.61 -68.15 0.22
CA THR A 189 61.73 -69.11 -0.48
C THR A 189 60.27 -68.90 -0.06
N GLU A 190 59.36 -69.10 -1.04
CA GLU A 190 58.07 -69.82 -0.97
C GLU A 190 56.94 -69.29 -0.04
N ALA A 191 55.65 -69.22 -0.41
CA ALA A 191 54.90 -69.93 -1.43
C ALA A 191 53.61 -69.16 -1.79
N GLU A 192 53.31 -69.09 -3.08
CA GLU A 192 51.93 -69.05 -3.60
C GLU A 192 51.39 -70.48 -3.74
N ILE A 193 50.07 -70.54 -3.99
CA ILE A 193 49.26 -71.66 -4.51
C ILE A 193 48.53 -72.50 -3.43
N LEU A 194 47.22 -72.28 -3.30
CA LEU A 194 46.19 -73.25 -3.74
C LEU A 194 44.76 -72.74 -3.50
N GLU A 195 44.01 -72.64 -4.59
CA GLU A 195 42.54 -72.59 -4.60
C GLU A 195 41.91 -73.93 -4.18
N ALA A 196 40.65 -73.80 -3.75
CA ALA A 196 39.51 -74.68 -4.02
C ALA A 196 39.00 -75.61 -2.89
N GLN A 197 37.69 -75.43 -2.66
CA GLN A 197 36.66 -76.37 -2.17
C GLN A 197 36.54 -76.62 -0.66
N ALA A 198 35.42 -76.18 -0.07
CA ALA A 198 34.24 -77.05 0.11
C ALA A 198 33.06 -76.31 0.78
N ASN A 199 31.87 -76.58 0.23
CA ASN A 199 30.55 -76.01 0.50
C ASN A 199 29.96 -76.31 1.90
N SER A 200 28.93 -75.54 2.28
CA SER A 200 27.54 -76.01 2.49
C SER A 200 26.84 -75.30 3.65
N TYR A 201 25.71 -74.63 3.39
CA TYR A 201 24.39 -75.00 3.94
C TYR A 201 23.28 -74.21 3.24
N VAL A 202 22.33 -74.94 2.66
CA VAL A 202 21.06 -74.49 2.09
C VAL A 202 19.94 -74.92 3.05
N THR A 203 18.90 -74.11 3.21
CA THR A 203 17.53 -74.60 3.44
C THR A 203 16.55 -73.75 2.64
N GLU A 204 15.73 -74.44 1.87
CA GLU A 204 14.72 -73.98 0.92
C GLU A 204 13.42 -73.49 1.61
N GLY A 205 12.65 -72.70 0.86
CA GLY A 205 11.27 -72.32 1.17
C GLY A 205 10.70 -71.47 0.03
N ASP A 206 10.03 -72.14 -0.91
CA ASP A 206 9.52 -71.63 -2.19
C ASP A 206 8.48 -70.51 -2.08
N SER A 207 8.57 -69.53 -2.99
CA SER A 207 7.41 -68.96 -3.69
C SER A 207 7.89 -68.28 -4.97
N GLU A 208 7.38 -68.76 -6.12
CA GLU A 208 7.66 -68.22 -7.45
C GLU A 208 7.26 -66.74 -7.53
N HIS A 209 8.25 -65.86 -7.47
CA HIS A 209 8.15 -64.49 -7.96
C HIS A 209 9.28 -64.31 -8.97
N GLN A 210 8.93 -64.02 -10.22
CA GLN A 210 9.93 -63.61 -11.20
C GLN A 210 10.73 -62.45 -10.59
N PRO A 211 12.06 -62.58 -10.42
CA PRO A 211 12.83 -61.46 -9.89
C PRO A 211 12.68 -60.32 -10.89
N ALA A 212 12.10 -59.21 -10.42
CA ALA A 212 12.17 -57.95 -11.12
C ALA A 212 13.64 -57.75 -11.53
N LYS A 213 13.89 -57.48 -12.81
CA LYS A 213 15.23 -57.16 -13.32
C LYS A 213 15.90 -56.22 -12.32
N ASP A 214 17.03 -56.66 -11.77
CA ASP A 214 17.90 -55.78 -10.99
C ASP A 214 18.09 -54.50 -11.80
N PRO A 215 17.85 -53.31 -11.21
CA PRO A 215 18.09 -52.07 -11.92
C PRO A 215 19.56 -52.06 -12.35
N GLU A 216 19.80 -51.74 -13.62
CA GLU A 216 21.16 -51.61 -14.15
C GLU A 216 21.99 -50.74 -13.20
N PRO A 217 23.25 -51.12 -12.90
CA PRO A 217 24.10 -50.34 -12.01
C PRO A 217 24.23 -48.93 -12.58
N VAL A 218 23.69 -47.97 -11.84
CA VAL A 218 23.72 -46.57 -12.23
C VAL A 218 25.18 -46.16 -12.37
N LYS A 219 25.58 -45.65 -13.53
CA LYS A 219 26.95 -45.19 -13.77
C LYS A 219 27.28 -44.09 -12.76
N GLU A 220 28.32 -44.29 -11.96
CA GLU A 220 28.72 -43.39 -10.86
C GLU A 220 28.95 -41.94 -11.35
N ASP A 221 29.34 -41.78 -12.62
CA ASP A 221 29.68 -40.50 -13.25
C ASP A 221 28.47 -39.58 -13.52
N GLU A 222 27.23 -40.05 -13.38
CA GLU A 222 26.03 -39.25 -13.71
C GLU A 222 25.53 -38.36 -12.56
N TRP A 223 25.97 -38.60 -11.33
CA TRP A 223 25.51 -37.92 -10.11
C TRP A 223 26.48 -36.85 -9.63
N THR A 224 26.36 -35.65 -10.20
CA THR A 224 27.15 -34.49 -9.73
C THR A 224 26.60 -33.93 -8.42
N THR A 225 27.48 -33.29 -7.64
CA THR A 225 27.13 -32.60 -6.37
C THR A 225 25.98 -31.60 -6.54
N ALA A 226 25.93 -30.92 -7.68
CA ALA A 226 24.88 -29.98 -8.05
C ALA A 226 23.50 -30.64 -8.28
N LYS A 227 23.45 -31.84 -8.89
CA LYS A 227 22.19 -32.59 -9.05
C LYS A 227 21.67 -33.05 -7.69
N LEU A 228 22.56 -33.57 -6.84
CA LEU A 228 22.22 -34.00 -5.47
C LEU A 228 21.72 -32.82 -4.63
N ASP A 229 22.32 -31.63 -4.76
CA ASP A 229 21.83 -30.39 -4.13
C ASP A 229 20.40 -30.06 -4.55
N LYS A 230 20.13 -30.15 -5.85
CA LYS A 230 18.81 -29.83 -6.42
C LYS A 230 17.74 -30.77 -5.88
N LEU A 231 18.05 -32.06 -5.74
CA LEU A 231 17.13 -33.05 -5.15
C LEU A 231 16.95 -32.84 -3.64
N ALA A 232 18.01 -32.53 -2.90
CA ALA A 232 17.94 -32.28 -1.47
C ALA A 232 17.02 -31.09 -1.14
N ARG A 233 17.03 -30.07 -2.01
CA ARG A 233 16.23 -28.83 -1.85
C ARG A 233 14.86 -28.89 -2.54
N ALA A 234 14.48 -30.01 -3.15
CA ALA A 234 13.22 -30.12 -3.86
C ALA A 234 12.03 -30.10 -2.89
N ASP A 235 10.95 -29.43 -3.27
CA ASP A 235 9.71 -29.42 -2.49
C ASP A 235 8.95 -30.73 -2.69
N HIS A 236 8.97 -31.59 -1.68
CA HIS A 236 8.31 -32.88 -1.69
C HIS A 236 6.79 -32.80 -1.76
N VAL A 237 6.21 -31.69 -1.30
CA VAL A 237 4.77 -31.45 -1.43
C VAL A 237 4.45 -31.13 -2.88
N ALA A 238 5.21 -30.23 -3.52
CA ALA A 238 5.05 -29.93 -4.93
C ALA A 238 5.22 -31.16 -5.83
N LEU A 239 6.22 -32.01 -5.55
CA LEU A 239 6.44 -33.27 -6.29
C LEU A 239 5.29 -34.27 -6.11
N LEU A 240 4.72 -34.37 -4.90
CA LEU A 240 3.57 -35.23 -4.63
C LEU A 240 2.33 -34.76 -5.43
N LEU A 241 2.16 -33.44 -5.54
CA LEU A 241 1.07 -32.83 -6.28
C LEU A 241 1.21 -33.05 -7.79
N GLU A 242 2.41 -32.84 -8.33
CA GLU A 242 2.73 -33.12 -9.73
C GLU A 242 2.53 -34.61 -10.07
N HIS A 243 2.92 -35.52 -9.17
CA HIS A 243 2.70 -36.95 -9.33
C HIS A 243 1.21 -37.30 -9.35
N SER A 244 0.41 -36.74 -8.43
CA SER A 244 -1.04 -36.97 -8.41
C SER A 244 -1.69 -36.51 -9.72
N ARG A 245 -1.28 -35.36 -10.27
CA ARG A 245 -1.74 -34.87 -11.58
C ARG A 245 -1.37 -35.81 -12.72
N HIS A 246 -0.19 -36.42 -12.67
CA HIS A 246 0.25 -37.35 -13.70
C HIS A 246 -0.55 -38.66 -13.68
N ILE A 247 -0.92 -39.14 -12.48
CA ILE A 247 -1.75 -40.34 -12.32
C ILE A 247 -3.22 -40.05 -12.68
N SER A 248 -3.76 -38.92 -12.24
CA SER A 248 -5.16 -38.54 -12.46
C SER A 248 -5.40 -37.85 -13.82
N GLY A 249 -4.39 -37.75 -14.70
CA GLY A 249 -4.54 -37.30 -16.08
C GLY A 249 -5.46 -38.25 -16.88
N PRO A 250 -6.12 -37.79 -17.97
CA PRO A 250 -7.26 -38.50 -18.54
C PRO A 250 -6.83 -39.85 -19.13
N GLN A 251 -6.96 -40.90 -18.35
CA GLN A 251 -7.20 -42.23 -18.88
C GLN A 251 -8.68 -42.29 -19.21
N SER A 252 -8.97 -42.31 -20.51
CA SER A 252 -10.27 -42.66 -21.04
C SER A 252 -10.75 -43.93 -20.36
N ASP A 253 -11.90 -43.85 -19.71
CA ASP A 253 -13.02 -44.81 -19.78
C ASP A 253 -13.82 -44.73 -18.48
N ASN A 254 -15.00 -44.12 -18.53
CA ASN A 254 -16.22 -44.61 -17.84
C ASN A 254 -17.44 -43.75 -18.21
N GLU A 255 -18.36 -44.34 -18.96
CA GLU A 255 -19.62 -43.76 -19.48
C GLU A 255 -20.63 -43.30 -18.39
N ARG A 256 -20.24 -43.21 -17.11
CA ARG A 256 -21.09 -42.77 -16.01
C ARG A 256 -20.90 -41.29 -15.61
N GLU A 257 -19.79 -40.66 -15.99
CA GLU A 257 -19.52 -39.25 -15.65
C GLU A 257 -20.30 -38.25 -16.53
N SER A 258 -20.69 -38.64 -17.75
CA SER A 258 -21.30 -37.72 -18.72
C SER A 258 -22.70 -37.20 -18.33
N ILE A 259 -23.49 -37.96 -17.57
CA ILE A 259 -24.90 -37.60 -17.29
C ILE A 259 -25.01 -36.55 -16.18
N LEU A 260 -24.17 -36.64 -15.14
CA LEU A 260 -24.20 -35.70 -14.01
C LEU A 260 -23.60 -34.34 -14.37
N ASP A 261 -22.58 -34.30 -15.22
CA ASP A 261 -21.98 -33.05 -15.71
C ASP A 261 -22.89 -32.32 -16.71
N THR A 262 -23.67 -33.06 -17.50
CA THR A 262 -24.68 -32.47 -18.39
C THR A 262 -25.83 -31.81 -17.61
N ILE A 263 -26.18 -32.35 -16.43
CA ILE A 263 -27.21 -31.77 -15.55
C ILE A 263 -26.72 -30.45 -14.91
N GLN A 264 -25.43 -30.32 -14.58
CA GLN A 264 -24.85 -29.09 -14.04
C GLN A 264 -25.00 -27.90 -15.00
N ALA A 265 -24.92 -28.13 -16.31
CA ALA A 265 -25.03 -27.07 -17.33
C ALA A 265 -26.47 -26.50 -17.47
N TYR A 266 -27.48 -27.16 -16.92
CA TYR A 266 -28.89 -26.77 -17.00
C TYR A 266 -29.49 -26.32 -15.66
N LEU A 267 -28.69 -26.26 -14.58
CA LEU A 267 -29.14 -25.81 -13.26
C LEU A 267 -28.98 -24.29 -13.07
N PRO A 268 -29.95 -23.60 -12.47
CA PRO A 268 -29.78 -22.20 -12.07
C PRO A 268 -28.73 -22.06 -10.95
N ASP A 269 -27.96 -20.96 -10.97
CA ASP A 269 -26.79 -20.73 -10.10
C ASP A 269 -27.05 -20.96 -8.60
N ALA A 270 -28.27 -20.69 -8.13
CA ALA A 270 -28.67 -20.89 -6.74
C ALA A 270 -28.64 -22.36 -6.28
N LEU A 271 -28.73 -23.33 -7.20
CA LEU A 271 -28.82 -24.76 -6.89
C LEU A 271 -27.52 -25.51 -7.14
N ILE A 272 -26.52 -24.87 -7.75
CA ILE A 272 -25.18 -25.43 -7.99
C ILE A 272 -24.54 -25.97 -6.70
N PRO A 273 -24.50 -25.24 -5.56
CA PRO A 273 -23.82 -25.76 -4.36
C PRO A 273 -24.52 -26.98 -3.74
N VAL A 274 -25.84 -27.05 -3.84
CA VAL A 274 -26.63 -28.19 -3.36
C VAL A 274 -26.42 -29.41 -4.26
N PHE A 275 -26.36 -29.18 -5.58
CA PHE A 275 -26.08 -30.22 -6.56
C PHE A 275 -24.66 -30.77 -6.43
N LEU A 276 -23.66 -29.91 -6.19
CA LEU A 276 -22.29 -30.34 -5.93
C LEU A 276 -22.19 -31.22 -4.68
N ASN A 277 -22.89 -30.88 -3.60
CA ASN A 277 -22.97 -31.71 -2.39
C ASN A 277 -23.68 -33.05 -2.62
N LEU A 278 -24.70 -33.07 -3.46
CA LEU A 278 -25.39 -34.31 -3.83
C LEU A 278 -24.55 -35.17 -4.77
N LYS A 279 -23.80 -34.54 -5.69
CA LYS A 279 -22.87 -35.20 -6.61
C LYS A 279 -21.76 -35.89 -5.81
N THR A 280 -21.10 -35.19 -4.90
CA THR A 280 -20.03 -35.76 -4.04
C THR A 280 -20.53 -36.90 -3.15
N TRP A 281 -21.80 -36.87 -2.74
CA TRP A 281 -22.43 -37.96 -2.00
C TRP A 281 -22.81 -39.17 -2.89
N LEU A 282 -23.37 -38.92 -4.09
CA LEU A 282 -23.79 -39.96 -5.04
C LEU A 282 -22.61 -40.68 -5.72
N THR A 283 -21.53 -39.97 -6.03
CA THR A 283 -20.31 -40.54 -6.65
C THR A 283 -19.36 -41.11 -5.60
N GLY A 284 -19.92 -41.68 -4.52
CA GLY A 284 -19.23 -42.18 -3.33
C GLY A 284 -17.76 -42.57 -3.59
N SER A 285 -16.87 -41.76 -3.01
CA SER A 285 -15.42 -41.99 -2.93
C SER A 285 -14.65 -42.26 -4.23
N SER A 286 -14.91 -41.55 -5.33
CA SER A 286 -14.00 -41.59 -6.51
C SER A 286 -13.96 -40.31 -7.32
N GLN A 287 -13.92 -39.15 -6.65
CA GLN A 287 -13.38 -37.95 -7.27
C GLN A 287 -12.28 -37.43 -6.35
N GLU A 288 -11.04 -37.84 -6.65
CA GLU A 288 -9.83 -37.37 -6.00
C GLU A 288 -9.80 -35.85 -6.06
N SER A 289 -10.02 -35.20 -4.92
CA SER A 289 -9.57 -33.82 -4.73
C SER A 289 -8.05 -33.85 -4.72
N THR A 290 -7.46 -33.52 -5.86
CA THR A 290 -6.03 -33.27 -6.01
C THR A 290 -5.63 -32.14 -5.06
N GLY A 291 -4.78 -32.43 -4.07
CA GLY A 291 -4.40 -31.54 -2.96
C GLY A 291 -3.56 -30.30 -3.31
N GLU A 292 -3.65 -29.77 -4.54
CA GLU A 292 -3.23 -28.38 -4.81
C GLU A 292 -4.34 -27.43 -4.35
N THR A 293 -4.04 -26.14 -4.22
CA THR A 293 -5.11 -25.12 -4.23
C THR A 293 -5.91 -25.34 -5.50
N SER A 294 -7.08 -25.95 -5.37
CA SER A 294 -7.90 -26.34 -6.50
C SER A 294 -8.15 -25.10 -7.37
N GLU A 295 -8.35 -25.29 -8.68
CA GLU A 295 -8.81 -24.20 -9.55
C GLU A 295 -10.03 -23.50 -8.92
N ALA A 296 -10.86 -24.26 -8.20
CA ALA A 296 -11.95 -23.76 -7.38
C ALA A 296 -11.49 -22.81 -6.25
N THR A 297 -10.44 -23.11 -5.50
CA THR A 297 -9.89 -22.22 -4.45
C THR A 297 -9.24 -20.96 -5.04
N VAL A 298 -8.53 -21.07 -6.17
CA VAL A 298 -8.00 -19.88 -6.87
C VAL A 298 -9.14 -18.99 -7.36
N ASN A 299 -10.18 -19.58 -7.96
CA ASN A 299 -11.36 -18.86 -8.41
C ASN A 299 -12.15 -18.24 -7.25
N ALA A 300 -12.33 -18.97 -6.14
CA ALA A 300 -12.98 -18.48 -4.93
C ALA A 300 -12.20 -17.31 -4.33
N ARG A 301 -10.86 -17.39 -4.30
CA ARG A 301 -10.00 -16.31 -3.80
C ARG A 301 -10.07 -15.08 -4.69
N ASN A 302 -10.05 -15.26 -6.01
CA ASN A 302 -10.20 -14.15 -6.96
C ASN A 302 -11.58 -13.49 -6.85
N ALA A 303 -12.65 -14.28 -6.73
CA ALA A 303 -14.01 -13.78 -6.55
C ALA A 303 -14.15 -12.99 -5.23
N HIS A 304 -13.64 -13.53 -4.12
CA HIS A 304 -13.61 -12.85 -2.83
C HIS A 304 -12.82 -11.54 -2.89
N ASN A 305 -11.60 -11.55 -3.43
CA ASN A 305 -10.78 -10.36 -3.57
C ASN A 305 -11.46 -9.27 -4.41
N SER A 306 -12.05 -9.65 -5.55
CA SER A 306 -12.80 -8.72 -6.40
C SER A 306 -13.99 -8.10 -5.67
N ALA A 307 -14.74 -8.90 -4.90
CA ALA A 307 -15.87 -8.41 -4.11
C ALA A 307 -15.41 -7.50 -2.96
N ALA A 308 -14.33 -7.87 -2.26
CA ALA A 308 -13.74 -7.08 -1.19
C ALA A 308 -13.21 -5.72 -1.69
N ASP A 309 -12.58 -5.68 -2.86
CA ASP A 309 -12.11 -4.43 -3.46
C ASP A 309 -13.26 -3.55 -3.95
N ALA A 310 -14.32 -4.15 -4.50
CA ALA A 310 -15.55 -3.44 -4.86
C ALA A 310 -16.24 -2.84 -3.63
N LEU A 311 -16.28 -3.58 -2.52
CA LEU A 311 -16.80 -3.09 -1.23
C LEU A 311 -15.95 -1.93 -0.70
N ARG A 312 -14.64 -2.10 -0.62
CA ARG A 312 -13.70 -1.04 -0.16
C ARG A 312 -13.82 0.24 -1.00
N LYS A 313 -14.07 0.11 -2.31
CA LYS A 313 -14.32 1.26 -3.17
C LYS A 313 -15.60 2.00 -2.75
N SER A 314 -16.72 1.31 -2.62
CA SER A 314 -17.99 1.92 -2.20
C SER A 314 -17.96 2.47 -0.77
N GLU A 315 -17.25 1.82 0.15
CA GLU A 315 -17.05 2.34 1.52
C GLU A 315 -16.24 3.64 1.54
N ARG A 316 -15.21 3.74 0.70
CA ARG A 316 -14.45 5.00 0.52
C ARG A 316 -15.35 6.10 -0.04
N GLU A 317 -16.12 5.82 -1.09
CA GLU A 317 -17.05 6.78 -1.68
C GLU A 317 -18.14 7.24 -0.68
N LEU A 318 -18.63 6.33 0.15
CA LEU A 318 -19.57 6.64 1.23
C LEU A 318 -18.93 7.57 2.27
N LYS A 319 -17.73 7.22 2.75
CA LYS A 319 -16.99 8.02 3.72
C LYS A 319 -16.69 9.42 3.19
N ASP A 320 -16.22 9.52 1.95
CA ASP A 320 -15.92 10.80 1.30
C ASP A 320 -17.18 11.67 1.18
N SER A 321 -18.33 11.05 0.87
CA SER A 321 -19.62 11.75 0.81
C SER A 321 -20.11 12.21 2.18
N GLU A 322 -19.95 11.40 3.22
CA GLU A 322 -20.28 11.75 4.61
C GLU A 322 -19.39 12.89 5.12
N GLU A 323 -18.09 12.86 4.84
CA GLU A 323 -17.16 13.94 5.16
C GLU A 323 -17.51 15.23 4.41
N ALA A 324 -17.91 15.14 3.14
CA ALA A 324 -18.34 16.29 2.35
C ALA A 324 -19.62 16.93 2.94
N LEU A 325 -20.58 16.12 3.39
CA LEU A 325 -21.79 16.61 4.06
C LEU A 325 -21.45 17.22 5.43
N ALA A 326 -20.60 16.57 6.23
CA ALA A 326 -20.19 17.08 7.53
C ALA A 326 -19.49 18.45 7.43
N LYS A 327 -18.63 18.65 6.43
CA LYS A 327 -18.01 19.97 6.14
C LYS A 327 -19.03 21.05 5.83
N LEU A 328 -20.15 20.68 5.22
CA LEU A 328 -21.23 21.60 4.87
C LEU A 328 -22.10 21.95 6.09
N GLU A 329 -22.30 21.02 7.02
CA GLU A 329 -23.19 21.20 8.18
C GLU A 329 -22.50 21.75 9.44
N THR A 330 -21.21 21.47 9.63
CA THR A 330 -20.46 21.85 10.85
C THR A 330 -20.32 23.37 11.01
N GLY A 331 -20.58 24.15 9.95
CA GLY A 331 -20.42 25.60 9.94
C GLY A 331 -18.98 26.07 9.78
N GLY A 332 -18.01 25.38 10.40
CA GLY A 332 -16.61 25.82 10.44
C GLY A 332 -15.88 25.85 9.09
N TYR A 333 -16.37 25.15 8.05
CA TYR A 333 -15.72 25.14 6.73
C TYR A 333 -16.43 26.03 5.73
N PHE A 334 -17.71 25.77 5.41
CA PHE A 334 -18.45 26.50 4.38
C PHE A 334 -19.34 27.63 4.90
N GLY A 335 -19.18 28.07 6.15
CA GLY A 335 -20.09 29.02 6.76
C GLY A 335 -21.22 28.33 7.52
N LYS A 336 -21.84 29.03 8.47
CA LYS A 336 -22.89 28.50 9.34
C LYS A 336 -24.08 27.92 8.57
N ASP A 337 -24.39 28.49 7.41
CA ASP A 337 -25.50 28.11 6.54
C ASP A 337 -25.00 27.46 5.22
N GLY A 338 -23.69 27.20 5.12
CA GLY A 338 -23.04 26.72 3.90
C GLY A 338 -22.88 27.80 2.81
N GLU A 339 -23.00 29.09 3.14
CA GLU A 339 -22.97 30.21 2.19
C GLU A 339 -21.72 30.26 1.28
N TRP A 340 -20.62 29.67 1.71
CA TRP A 340 -19.38 29.62 0.94
C TRP A 340 -19.28 28.40 0.01
N LYS A 341 -20.17 27.41 0.13
CA LYS A 341 -20.08 26.17 -0.67
C LYS A 341 -20.18 26.42 -2.17
N LYS A 342 -20.98 27.40 -2.58
CA LYS A 342 -21.09 27.78 -4.01
C LYS A 342 -19.78 28.33 -4.57
N LEU A 343 -18.93 28.86 -3.70
CA LEU A 343 -17.66 29.47 -4.07
C LEU A 343 -16.48 28.49 -3.99
N ASP A 344 -16.72 27.26 -3.57
CA ASP A 344 -15.72 26.19 -3.53
C ASP A 344 -15.09 25.96 -4.92
N GLY A 345 -13.78 26.21 -5.03
CA GLY A 345 -13.04 26.12 -6.28
C GLY A 345 -13.21 27.31 -7.25
N VAL A 346 -13.98 28.34 -6.89
CA VAL A 346 -14.10 29.55 -7.72
C VAL A 346 -12.83 30.40 -7.56
N CYS A 347 -12.18 30.71 -8.68
CA CYS A 347 -10.96 31.50 -8.71
C CYS A 347 -11.24 32.99 -8.94
N LEU A 348 -10.69 33.83 -8.08
CA LEU A 348 -10.69 35.28 -8.19
C LEU A 348 -9.34 35.73 -8.72
N GLU A 349 -9.33 36.51 -9.79
CA GLU A 349 -8.09 36.95 -10.45
C GLU A 349 -8.01 38.48 -10.49
N LYS A 350 -6.79 38.99 -10.38
CA LYS A 350 -6.48 40.41 -10.51
C LYS A 350 -5.13 40.60 -11.18
N ASP A 351 -5.15 41.34 -12.28
CA ASP A 351 -3.94 41.76 -12.97
C ASP A 351 -3.39 43.05 -12.34
N THR A 352 -2.09 43.04 -12.05
CA THR A 352 -1.31 44.17 -11.51
C THR A 352 -0.32 44.73 -12.53
N GLY A 353 -0.37 44.26 -13.78
CA GLY A 353 0.51 44.67 -14.88
C GLY A 353 1.66 43.70 -15.09
N GLU A 354 2.53 43.53 -14.08
CA GLU A 354 3.66 42.58 -14.18
C GLU A 354 3.24 41.13 -13.87
N TYR A 355 2.31 40.97 -12.94
CA TYR A 355 1.82 39.67 -12.50
C TYR A 355 0.29 39.66 -12.44
N THR A 356 -0.29 38.52 -12.82
CA THR A 356 -1.67 38.16 -12.55
C THR A 356 -1.72 37.27 -11.32
N TYR A 357 -2.37 37.75 -10.27
CA TYR A 357 -2.60 36.99 -9.04
C TYR A 357 -3.97 36.34 -9.09
N SER A 358 -4.04 35.08 -8.66
CA SER A 358 -5.26 34.27 -8.69
C SER A 358 -5.39 33.51 -7.37
N VAL A 359 -6.56 33.58 -6.73
CA VAL A 359 -6.90 32.79 -5.54
C VAL A 359 -8.16 31.99 -5.79
N CYS A 360 -8.03 30.66 -5.78
CA CYS A 360 -9.18 29.76 -5.83
C CYS A 360 -9.65 29.49 -4.41
N LEU A 361 -10.88 29.92 -4.08
CA LEU A 361 -11.45 29.79 -2.75
C LEU A 361 -11.49 28.30 -2.33
N PHE A 362 -10.99 28.01 -1.12
CA PHE A 362 -10.75 26.65 -0.58
C PHE A 362 -9.75 25.78 -1.37
N GLY A 363 -9.14 26.34 -2.41
CA GLY A 363 -8.14 25.69 -3.25
C GLY A 363 -6.74 26.22 -3.00
N SER A 364 -6.11 26.76 -4.05
CA SER A 364 -4.76 27.31 -4.02
C SER A 364 -4.70 28.74 -4.54
N ALA A 365 -3.71 29.49 -4.07
CA ALA A 365 -3.35 30.80 -4.59
C ALA A 365 -2.11 30.69 -5.48
N THR A 366 -2.09 31.43 -6.58
CA THR A 366 -1.02 31.42 -7.59
C THR A 366 -0.71 32.83 -8.08
N GLN A 367 0.56 33.05 -8.41
CA GLN A 367 1.06 34.22 -9.10
C GLN A 367 1.53 33.77 -10.49
N LYS A 368 1.05 34.43 -11.54
CA LYS A 368 1.46 34.18 -12.93
C LYS A 368 2.18 35.41 -13.47
N SER A 369 3.39 35.25 -13.96
CA SER A 369 4.12 36.31 -14.67
C SER A 369 3.47 36.57 -16.02
N ASN A 370 3.16 37.84 -16.30
CA ASN A 370 2.58 38.22 -17.59
C ASN A 370 3.63 38.25 -18.72
N ARG A 371 4.92 38.26 -18.39
CA ARG A 371 6.01 38.28 -19.38
C ARG A 371 6.45 36.88 -19.82
N ASP A 372 6.72 36.02 -18.84
CA ASP A 372 7.34 34.72 -19.08
C ASP A 372 6.35 33.55 -18.96
N HIS A 373 5.09 33.84 -18.64
CA HIS A 373 4.04 32.85 -18.32
C HIS A 373 4.40 31.86 -17.20
N ALA A 374 5.51 32.09 -16.47
CA ALA A 374 5.90 31.32 -15.32
C ALA A 374 4.86 31.50 -14.21
N SER A 375 4.46 30.38 -13.58
CA SER A 375 3.56 30.41 -12.43
C SER A 375 4.26 29.94 -11.16
N HIS A 376 3.99 30.65 -10.07
CA HIS A 376 4.48 30.35 -8.74
C HIS A 376 3.31 30.12 -7.79
N SER A 377 3.39 29.03 -7.02
CA SER A 377 2.41 28.76 -5.98
C SER A 377 2.62 29.72 -4.82
N LEU A 378 1.54 30.38 -4.38
CA LEU A 378 1.53 31.24 -3.20
C LEU A 378 0.99 30.54 -1.95
N GLY A 379 0.41 29.34 -2.10
CA GLY A 379 -0.06 28.52 -0.98
C GLY A 379 -1.38 27.81 -1.27
N ARG A 380 -1.77 26.94 -0.33
CA ARG A 380 -3.07 26.24 -0.31
C ARG A 380 -3.88 26.67 0.89
N PHE A 381 -5.21 26.64 0.76
CA PHE A 381 -6.11 26.97 1.84
C PHE A 381 -5.78 26.17 3.10
N SER A 382 -5.49 26.88 4.19
CA SER A 382 -5.10 26.33 5.49
C SER A 382 -6.21 26.49 6.52
N GLY A 383 -7.12 27.46 6.36
CA GLY A 383 -8.17 27.75 7.31
C GLY A 383 -8.69 29.18 7.22
N TRP A 384 -9.68 29.44 8.08
CA TRP A 384 -10.28 30.74 8.32
C TRP A 384 -9.52 31.54 9.40
N ASN A 385 -10.09 32.67 9.82
CA ASN A 385 -9.49 33.54 10.82
C ASN A 385 -9.28 32.79 12.16
N ASP A 386 -8.03 32.65 12.55
CA ASP A 386 -7.56 31.94 13.74
C ASP A 386 -7.07 32.90 14.85
N LYS A 387 -7.38 34.21 14.72
CA LYS A 387 -7.01 35.21 15.72
C LYS A 387 -7.69 34.96 17.06
N GLU A 388 -6.95 35.27 18.13
CA GLU A 388 -7.47 35.20 19.50
C GLU A 388 -8.72 36.09 19.66
N GLY A 389 -9.77 35.53 20.26
CA GLY A 389 -11.07 36.19 20.41
C GLY A 389 -12.06 35.96 19.27
N VAL A 390 -11.65 35.35 18.15
CA VAL A 390 -12.55 35.01 17.04
C VAL A 390 -13.06 33.58 17.19
N THR A 391 -14.38 33.42 17.32
CA THR A 391 -15.01 32.10 17.48
C THR A 391 -15.41 31.51 16.13
N PRO A 392 -15.19 30.21 15.87
CA PRO A 392 -15.71 29.55 14.67
C PRO A 392 -17.23 29.74 14.55
N GLY A 393 -17.70 30.20 13.39
CA GLY A 393 -19.12 30.52 13.19
C GLY A 393 -19.50 31.99 13.31
N SER A 394 -18.65 32.82 13.93
CA SER A 394 -18.88 34.28 14.01
C SER A 394 -18.64 34.99 12.68
N TYR A 395 -19.10 36.24 12.57
CA TYR A 395 -18.86 37.07 11.39
C TYR A 395 -17.36 37.24 11.11
N ASP A 396 -16.59 37.60 12.14
CA ASP A 396 -15.15 37.85 12.05
C ASP A 396 -14.33 36.60 11.69
N TYR A 397 -14.89 35.41 11.91
CA TYR A 397 -14.26 34.16 11.49
C TYR A 397 -14.15 34.07 9.97
N TYR A 398 -15.19 34.52 9.25
CA TYR A 398 -15.29 34.40 7.80
C TYR A 398 -14.71 35.61 7.05
N THR A 399 -14.22 36.64 7.74
CA THR A 399 -13.64 37.82 7.08
C THR A 399 -12.23 37.58 6.55
N ARG A 400 -11.56 36.51 6.97
CA ARG A 400 -10.16 36.23 6.61
C ARG A 400 -9.91 34.75 6.32
N GLN A 401 -9.25 34.47 5.21
CA GLN A 401 -8.73 33.15 4.87
C GLN A 401 -7.21 33.14 4.79
N TYR A 402 -6.61 32.03 5.18
CA TYR A 402 -5.16 31.82 5.08
C TYR A 402 -4.83 30.77 4.04
N TYR A 403 -3.83 31.09 3.20
CA TYR A 403 -3.23 30.18 2.24
C TYR A 403 -1.74 30.04 2.58
N LYS A 404 -1.31 28.84 2.95
CA LYS A 404 0.05 28.55 3.46
C LYS A 404 0.72 27.44 2.62
N GLY A 405 2.03 27.25 2.79
CA GLY A 405 2.77 26.19 2.09
C GLY A 405 2.98 26.45 0.59
N GLY A 406 3.22 27.71 0.21
CA GLY A 406 3.54 28.09 -1.16
C GLY A 406 4.98 27.75 -1.56
N ALA A 407 5.37 28.14 -2.77
CA ALA A 407 6.72 27.93 -3.27
C ALA A 407 7.75 28.65 -2.39
N ARG A 408 8.87 27.97 -2.06
CA ARG A 408 9.95 28.53 -1.23
C ARG A 408 10.53 29.79 -1.88
N CYS A 409 10.66 30.83 -1.07
CA CYS A 409 11.30 32.08 -1.44
C CYS A 409 12.82 31.97 -1.27
N TRP A 410 13.62 32.51 -2.19
CA TRP A 410 15.10 32.41 -2.12
C TRP A 410 15.69 33.07 -0.87
N ASN A 411 15.04 34.11 -0.35
CA ASN A 411 15.48 34.84 0.83
C ASN A 411 14.30 35.15 1.77
N GLY A 412 13.44 34.16 2.01
CA GLY A 412 12.24 34.33 2.82
C GLY A 412 11.58 33.00 3.21
N PRO A 413 10.45 33.08 3.93
CA PRO A 413 9.65 31.91 4.26
C PRO A 413 9.02 31.28 3.00
N GLU A 414 8.29 30.20 3.18
CA GLU A 414 7.38 29.73 2.14
C GLU A 414 6.35 30.82 1.83
N ARG A 415 6.06 31.01 0.54
CA ARG A 415 5.06 32.01 0.14
C ARG A 415 3.73 31.73 0.82
N SER A 416 3.05 32.79 1.24
CA SER A 416 1.73 32.71 1.86
C SER A 416 0.84 33.86 1.44
N VAL A 417 -0.48 33.65 1.50
CA VAL A 417 -1.49 34.68 1.20
C VAL A 417 -2.48 34.77 2.34
N ILE A 418 -2.75 36.00 2.77
CA ILE A 418 -3.87 36.36 3.63
C ILE A 418 -4.92 37.00 2.73
N LEU A 419 -6.11 36.43 2.67
CA LEU A 419 -7.24 36.97 1.92
C LEU A 419 -8.24 37.59 2.90
N ASP A 420 -8.30 38.91 2.91
CA ASP A 420 -9.28 39.69 3.67
C ASP A 420 -10.48 40.02 2.78
N LEU A 421 -11.67 39.65 3.24
CA LEU A 421 -12.92 39.83 2.54
C LEU A 421 -13.85 40.75 3.34
N THR A 422 -14.58 41.60 2.60
CA THR A 422 -15.62 42.47 3.13
C THR A 422 -16.95 42.22 2.41
N CYS A 423 -18.07 42.69 2.98
CA CYS A 423 -19.37 42.59 2.31
C CYS A 423 -19.36 43.42 1.02
N GLY A 424 -19.72 42.81 -0.10
CA GLY A 424 -19.95 43.47 -1.38
C GLY A 424 -20.91 42.68 -2.27
N THR A 425 -21.28 43.24 -3.42
CA THR A 425 -22.23 42.60 -4.35
C THR A 425 -21.57 41.60 -5.30
N GLU A 426 -20.25 41.61 -5.40
CA GLU A 426 -19.47 40.76 -6.30
C GLU A 426 -18.30 40.10 -5.57
N ASN A 427 -17.90 38.92 -6.05
CA ASN A 427 -16.69 38.24 -5.58
C ASN A 427 -15.51 38.73 -6.42
N THR A 428 -14.71 39.67 -5.89
CA THR A 428 -13.56 40.23 -6.62
C THR A 428 -12.44 40.59 -5.66
N ILE A 429 -11.21 40.60 -6.18
CA ILE A 429 -10.04 41.16 -5.48
C ILE A 429 -9.96 42.65 -5.82
N GLN A 430 -9.91 43.49 -4.79
CA GLN A 430 -9.79 44.93 -4.91
C GLN A 430 -8.32 45.35 -4.95
N THR A 431 -7.55 44.96 -3.94
CA THR A 431 -6.13 45.32 -3.82
C THR A 431 -5.27 44.13 -3.47
N ILE A 432 -4.01 44.21 -3.88
CA ILE A 432 -2.97 43.23 -3.57
C ILE A 432 -1.78 44.02 -3.05
N ALA A 433 -1.29 43.64 -1.87
CA ALA A 433 -0.11 44.21 -1.26
C ALA A 433 0.84 43.09 -0.82
N GLU A 434 2.15 43.32 -0.90
CA GLU A 434 3.19 42.46 -0.31
C GLU A 434 3.80 43.23 0.87
N PRO A 435 3.16 43.21 2.06
CA PRO A 435 3.66 43.95 3.22
C PRO A 435 5.02 43.43 3.70
N GLU A 436 5.23 42.11 3.65
CA GLU A 436 6.47 41.44 3.99
C GLU A 436 6.91 40.52 2.84
N LYS A 437 8.21 40.23 2.75
CA LYS A 437 8.74 39.43 1.64
C LYS A 437 8.08 38.05 1.59
N CYS A 438 7.51 37.72 0.43
CA CYS A 438 6.83 36.45 0.19
C CYS A 438 5.57 36.24 1.06
N GLU A 439 5.05 37.29 1.70
CA GLU A 439 3.74 37.31 2.36
C GLU A 439 2.83 38.31 1.65
N TYR A 440 1.73 37.82 1.08
CA TYR A 440 0.80 38.63 0.31
C TYR A 440 -0.49 38.87 1.08
N LEU A 441 -0.98 40.11 1.04
CA LEU A 441 -2.28 40.51 1.55
C LEU A 441 -3.19 40.86 0.38
N PHE A 442 -4.22 40.04 0.16
CA PHE A 442 -5.27 40.32 -0.80
C PHE A 442 -6.47 40.89 -0.06
N THR A 443 -7.00 42.01 -0.53
CA THR A 443 -8.29 42.51 -0.04
C THR A 443 -9.33 42.40 -1.13
N GLY A 444 -10.54 42.00 -0.76
CA GLY A 444 -11.61 41.77 -1.71
C GLY A 444 -13.00 41.90 -1.10
N THR A 445 -13.99 41.66 -1.93
CA THR A 445 -15.40 41.65 -1.53
C THR A 445 -16.02 40.29 -1.80
N SER A 446 -17.04 39.95 -1.01
CA SER A 446 -17.91 38.80 -1.28
C SER A 446 -19.32 39.04 -0.75
N PRO A 447 -20.37 38.66 -1.51
CA PRO A 447 -21.74 38.66 -1.00
C PRO A 447 -21.95 37.70 0.16
N ALA A 448 -21.12 36.66 0.30
CA ALA A 448 -21.22 35.68 1.38
C ALA A 448 -21.10 36.32 2.78
N LEU A 449 -20.40 37.46 2.88
CA LEU A 449 -20.25 38.25 4.10
C LEU A 449 -21.38 39.27 4.33
N CYS A 450 -22.32 39.44 3.41
CA CYS A 450 -23.41 40.39 3.60
C CYS A 450 -24.52 39.78 4.47
N TRP A 451 -24.32 39.78 5.79
CA TRP A 451 -25.32 39.28 6.73
C TRP A 451 -26.51 40.24 6.82
N PRO A 452 -27.76 39.74 6.87
CA PRO A 452 -28.92 40.60 7.04
C PRO A 452 -28.80 41.45 8.31
N LEU A 453 -29.26 42.70 8.24
CA LEU A 453 -29.40 43.55 9.42
C LEU A 453 -30.63 43.07 10.18
N ASP A 454 -30.55 42.99 11.51
CA ASP A 454 -31.73 42.70 12.34
C ASP A 454 -32.65 43.93 12.30
N ASP A 455 -33.80 43.81 11.64
CA ASP A 455 -34.80 44.90 11.49
C ASP A 455 -35.25 45.50 12.84
N ARG A 456 -34.98 44.80 13.97
CA ARG A 456 -35.34 45.23 15.33
C ARG A 456 -34.43 46.33 15.90
N GLN A 457 -33.20 46.47 15.42
CA GLN A 457 -32.33 47.60 15.80
C GLN A 457 -32.60 48.85 14.96
N GLU A 458 -33.46 48.76 13.94
CA GLU A 458 -33.70 49.84 12.98
C GLU A 458 -34.67 50.91 13.51
N ASN A 459 -35.66 50.55 14.33
CA ASN A 459 -36.66 51.51 14.81
C ASN A 459 -36.21 52.36 16.00
N GLU A 460 -35.12 52.01 16.70
CA GLU A 460 -34.63 52.79 17.85
C GLU A 460 -33.66 53.91 17.45
N LYS A 461 -33.05 53.85 16.25
CA LYS A 461 -31.98 54.78 15.84
C LYS A 461 -32.41 55.87 14.86
N ASP A 462 -33.54 55.69 14.18
CA ASP A 462 -34.08 56.70 13.26
C ASP A 462 -35.06 57.69 13.98
N GLU A 463 -35.30 57.54 15.29
CA GLU A 463 -36.16 58.43 16.12
C GLU A 463 -35.40 59.43 17.03
N LEU A 464 -34.07 59.54 16.92
CA LEU A 464 -33.25 60.47 17.74
C LEU A 464 -32.69 61.65 16.95
#